data_AF-A0A1Y2BPP9-F1
#
_entry.id   AF-A0A1Y2BPP9-F1
#
_cell.length_a   1.000
_cell.length_b   1.000
_cell.length_c   1.000
_cell.angle_alpha   90.00
_cell.angle_beta   90.00
_cell.angle_gamma   90.00
#
_symmetry.space_group_name_H-M   'P 1'
#
loop_
_entity.id
_entity.type
_entity.pdbx_description
1 polymer ?
#
loop_
_entity_poly.entity_id
_entity_poly.type
_entity_poly.pdbx_seq_one_letter_code
_entity_poly.pdbx_strand_id
1 'polypeptide(L)'
;MKVLHPLISVAAFFASSSTAAVDFVIEKEFEAVTCGSSIKLAHSPTGYRLHSHQVTYGTGSGQQSVTGFAAGDDTNSLFVVEHGVDSPFCKRGQPVKCGDSVR
;
A
#
# COMPACT_ATOMS: atom_id res chain seq x y z
N MET A 1 -23.72 49.31 46.78
CA MET A 1 -22.52 48.65 46.25
C MET A 1 -22.97 47.74 45.09
N LYS A 2 -22.78 48.16 43.83
CA LYS A 2 -23.12 47.37 42.64
C LYS A 2 -21.81 46.94 41.99
N VAL A 3 -21.59 45.62 41.92
CA VAL A 3 -20.37 44.99 41.42
C VAL A 3 -20.41 44.99 39.89
N LEU A 4 -19.37 45.55 39.26
CA LEU A 4 -19.16 45.56 37.82
C LEU A 4 -18.45 44.26 37.42
N HIS A 5 -19.06 43.45 36.55
CA HIS A 5 -18.41 42.26 35.98
C HIS A 5 -17.64 42.64 34.70
N PRO A 6 -16.39 42.19 34.50
CA PRO A 6 -15.68 42.43 33.25
C PRO A 6 -16.14 41.42 32.19
N LEU A 7 -16.54 41.92 31.03
CA LEU A 7 -16.73 41.10 29.84
C LEU A 7 -15.35 40.72 29.30
N ILE A 8 -14.87 39.52 29.64
CA ILE A 8 -13.65 38.95 29.06
C ILE A 8 -13.98 38.45 27.65
N SER A 9 -13.42 39.14 26.66
CA SER A 9 -13.48 38.79 25.25
C SER A 9 -12.68 37.50 24.99
N VAL A 10 -13.36 36.40 24.64
CA VAL A 10 -12.70 35.17 24.17
C VAL A 10 -12.59 35.23 22.65
N ALA A 11 -11.42 35.63 22.15
CA ALA A 11 -11.11 35.47 20.73
C ALA A 11 -10.71 34.00 20.47
N ALA A 12 -11.55 33.26 19.76
CA ALA A 12 -11.24 31.91 19.31
C ALA A 12 -10.20 31.96 18.20
N PHE A 13 -8.94 31.66 18.52
CA PHE A 13 -7.89 31.42 17.54
C PHE A 13 -8.13 30.04 16.89
N PHE A 14 -8.79 30.03 15.73
CA PHE A 14 -8.82 28.85 14.87
C PHE A 14 -7.47 28.74 14.16
N ALA A 15 -6.56 27.91 14.68
CA ALA A 15 -5.35 27.52 13.98
C ALA A 15 -5.74 26.59 12.82
N SER A 16 -5.59 27.05 11.58
CA SER A 16 -5.72 26.19 10.40
C SER A 16 -4.53 25.24 10.37
N SER A 17 -4.74 23.96 10.71
CA SER A 17 -3.72 22.94 10.58
C SER A 17 -3.62 22.55 9.10
N SER A 18 -2.65 23.11 8.40
CA SER A 18 -2.33 22.71 7.02
C SER A 18 -1.63 21.36 7.07
N THR A 19 -2.29 20.32 6.57
CA THR A 19 -1.64 19.02 6.33
C THR A 19 -0.68 19.17 5.15
N ALA A 20 0.59 19.47 5.43
CA ALA A 20 1.62 19.44 4.40
C ALA A 20 1.69 18.02 3.82
N ALA A 21 1.60 17.90 2.49
CA ALA A 21 1.90 16.66 1.80
C ALA A 21 3.37 16.32 2.10
N VAL A 22 3.59 15.21 2.78
CA VAL A 22 4.94 14.74 3.07
C VAL A 22 5.48 14.20 1.74
N ASP A 23 6.53 14.82 1.20
CA ASP A 23 7.21 14.30 0.03
C ASP A 23 7.81 12.93 0.39
N PHE A 24 7.26 11.88 -0.20
CA PHE A 24 7.83 10.53 -0.08
C PHE A 24 9.16 10.51 -0.84
N VAL A 25 10.28 10.50 -0.11
CA VAL A 25 11.60 10.27 -0.70
C VAL A 25 11.70 8.78 -1.03
N ILE A 26 11.73 8.46 -2.33
CA ILE A 26 12.04 7.11 -2.81
C ILE A 26 13.57 7.03 -2.91
N GLU A 27 14.20 6.20 -2.08
CA GLU A 27 15.63 5.93 -2.23
C GLU A 27 15.90 5.33 -3.62
N LYS A 28 17.07 5.62 -4.18
CA LYS A 28 17.44 5.20 -5.54
C LYS A 28 17.31 3.69 -5.76
N GLU A 29 17.54 2.91 -4.70
CA GLU A 29 17.44 1.45 -4.73
C GLU A 29 15.99 0.94 -4.84
N PHE A 30 14.99 1.79 -4.55
CA PHE A 30 13.56 1.48 -4.65
C PHE A 30 12.84 2.24 -5.78
N GLU A 31 13.60 2.91 -6.65
CA GLU A 31 13.06 3.68 -7.78
C GLU A 31 12.33 2.80 -8.80
N ALA A 32 12.68 1.51 -8.87
CA ALA A 32 12.11 0.57 -9.82
C ALA A 32 11.69 -0.76 -9.18
N VAL A 33 10.62 -1.34 -9.70
CA VAL A 33 10.32 -2.77 -9.51
C VAL A 33 11.27 -3.58 -10.39
N THR A 34 11.86 -4.62 -9.82
CA THR A 34 12.85 -5.46 -10.50
C THR A 34 12.43 -6.92 -10.48
N CYS A 35 13.01 -7.71 -11.35
CA CYS A 35 12.93 -9.16 -11.28
C CYS A 35 13.43 -9.66 -9.92
N GLY A 36 12.62 -10.44 -9.22
CA GLY A 36 12.83 -10.90 -7.85
C GLY A 36 12.40 -9.92 -6.76
N SER A 37 11.84 -8.74 -7.08
CA SER A 37 11.29 -7.83 -6.07
C SER A 37 10.15 -8.51 -5.31
N SER A 38 10.13 -8.35 -3.99
CA SER A 38 8.97 -8.70 -3.15
C SER A 38 8.10 -7.46 -2.98
N ILE A 39 6.85 -7.54 -3.44
CA ILE A 39 5.92 -6.41 -3.49
C ILE A 39 4.62 -6.72 -2.74
N LYS A 40 3.89 -5.65 -2.37
CA LYS A 40 2.50 -5.72 -1.95
C LYS A 40 1.65 -4.87 -2.90
N LEU A 41 0.59 -5.44 -3.45
CA LEU A 41 -0.32 -4.74 -4.35
C LEU A 41 -1.49 -4.19 -3.54
N ALA A 42 -1.58 -2.86 -3.44
CA ALA A 42 -2.65 -2.19 -2.71
C ALA A 42 -3.71 -1.63 -3.65
N HIS A 43 -4.99 -1.92 -3.38
CA HIS A 43 -6.11 -1.26 -4.03
C HIS A 43 -6.19 0.18 -3.54
N SER A 44 -5.90 1.14 -4.43
CA SER A 44 -5.72 2.56 -4.07
C SER A 44 -6.89 3.17 -3.26
N PRO A 45 -8.17 2.95 -3.61
CA PRO A 45 -9.29 3.53 -2.85
C PRO A 45 -9.47 3.00 -1.43
N THR A 46 -9.25 1.70 -1.19
CA THR A 46 -9.53 1.06 0.11
C THR A 46 -8.28 0.79 0.94
N GLY A 47 -7.11 0.81 0.31
CA GLY A 47 -5.85 0.40 0.91
C GLY A 47 -5.73 -1.10 1.17
N TYR A 48 -6.69 -1.92 0.74
CA TYR A 48 -6.64 -3.38 0.93
C TYR A 48 -5.57 -3.97 0.02
N ARG A 49 -4.86 -4.98 0.49
CA ARG A 49 -3.78 -5.62 -0.27
C ARG A 49 -4.23 -6.95 -0.83
N LEU A 50 -3.76 -7.29 -2.03
CA LEU A 50 -3.89 -8.65 -2.55
C LEU A 50 -3.30 -9.62 -1.52
N HIS A 51 -3.99 -10.73 -1.25
CA HIS A 51 -3.64 -11.63 -0.16
C HIS A 51 -4.03 -13.07 -0.49
N SER A 52 -3.07 -13.99 -0.39
CA SER A 52 -3.25 -15.43 -0.71
C SER A 52 -3.31 -16.25 0.57
N HIS A 53 -4.41 -16.95 0.82
CA HIS A 53 -4.56 -17.77 2.02
C HIS A 53 -5.51 -18.94 1.81
N GLN A 54 -5.43 -19.89 2.74
CA GLN A 54 -6.31 -21.05 2.74
C GLN A 54 -7.73 -20.63 3.14
N VAL A 55 -8.71 -20.98 2.31
CA VAL A 55 -10.12 -20.96 2.66
C VAL A 55 -10.72 -22.32 2.33
N THR A 56 -11.46 -22.89 3.27
CA THR A 56 -12.15 -24.16 3.05
C THR A 56 -13.49 -23.89 2.39
N TYR A 57 -13.50 -23.86 1.06
CA TYR A 57 -14.73 -24.00 0.31
C TYR A 57 -15.05 -25.49 0.21
N GLY A 58 -16.26 -25.89 0.60
CA GLY A 58 -16.66 -27.31 0.61
C GLY A 58 -16.70 -27.97 -0.78
N THR A 59 -16.44 -27.22 -1.84
CA THR A 59 -16.35 -27.62 -3.26
C THR A 59 -15.35 -26.71 -3.99
N GLY A 60 -14.97 -27.04 -5.24
CA GLY A 60 -14.12 -26.20 -6.08
C GLY A 60 -12.74 -26.80 -6.38
N SER A 61 -11.78 -25.95 -6.75
CA SER A 61 -10.44 -26.38 -7.21
C SER A 61 -9.52 -26.86 -6.09
N GLY A 62 -9.83 -26.56 -4.82
CA GLY A 62 -8.95 -26.84 -3.67
C GLY A 62 -7.70 -25.97 -3.58
N GLN A 63 -7.54 -24.97 -4.47
CA GLN A 63 -6.43 -24.02 -4.42
C GLN A 63 -6.65 -22.93 -3.37
N GLN A 64 -5.60 -22.16 -3.07
CA GLN A 64 -5.72 -21.00 -2.19
C GLN A 64 -6.69 -19.95 -2.77
N SER A 65 -7.35 -19.23 -1.86
CA SER A 65 -8.15 -18.07 -2.24
C SER A 65 -7.25 -16.84 -2.39
N VAL A 66 -7.60 -15.97 -3.33
CA VAL A 66 -6.96 -14.66 -3.51
C VAL A 66 -8.01 -13.58 -3.23
N THR A 67 -7.73 -12.74 -2.24
CA THR A 67 -8.70 -11.76 -1.70
C THR A 67 -8.04 -10.42 -1.40
N GLY A 68 -8.83 -9.41 -1.05
CA GLY A 68 -8.34 -8.15 -0.49
C GLY A 68 -8.29 -8.22 1.04
N PHE A 69 -7.15 -7.92 1.64
CA PHE A 69 -6.93 -7.95 3.09
C PHE A 69 -6.54 -6.57 3.64
N ALA A 70 -7.09 -6.21 4.80
CA ALA A 70 -6.94 -4.86 5.34
C ALA A 70 -5.58 -4.61 6.00
N ALA A 71 -4.96 -5.61 6.65
CA ALA A 71 -3.69 -5.42 7.34
C ALA A 71 -2.54 -5.22 6.35
N GLY A 72 -1.71 -4.20 6.58
CA GLY A 72 -0.66 -3.78 5.64
C GLY A 72 0.65 -4.56 5.76
N ASP A 73 0.91 -5.14 6.92
CA ASP A 73 2.16 -5.78 7.31
C ASP A 73 2.12 -7.30 7.20
N ASP A 74 0.97 -7.88 6.86
CA ASP A 74 0.80 -9.32 6.69
C ASP A 74 1.66 -9.92 5.56
N THR A 75 2.22 -11.11 5.80
CA THR A 75 3.15 -11.82 4.91
C THR A 75 2.48 -12.54 3.75
N ASN A 76 1.23 -12.97 3.90
CA ASN A 76 0.45 -13.58 2.81
C ASN A 76 0.03 -12.54 1.75
N SER A 77 0.35 -11.27 2.00
CA SER A 77 0.18 -10.16 1.05
C SER A 77 1.45 -9.84 0.26
N LEU A 78 2.54 -10.61 0.44
CA LEU A 78 3.79 -10.50 -0.32
C LEU A 78 3.73 -11.36 -1.58
N PHE A 79 4.08 -10.75 -2.71
CA PHE A 79 4.22 -11.42 -4.01
C PHE A 79 5.61 -11.17 -4.56
N VAL A 80 6.21 -12.19 -5.18
CA VAL A 80 7.52 -12.07 -5.83
C VAL A 80 7.30 -11.88 -7.31
N VAL A 81 7.97 -10.89 -7.90
CA VAL A 81 7.89 -10.60 -9.34
C VAL A 81 8.90 -11.47 -10.09
N GLU A 82 8.44 -12.31 -11.01
CA GLU A 82 9.28 -13.13 -11.88
C GLU A 82 9.00 -12.87 -13.37
N HIS A 83 9.88 -13.35 -14.25
CA HIS A 83 9.63 -13.27 -15.70
C HIS A 83 8.35 -14.04 -16.07
N GLY A 84 7.61 -13.49 -17.04
CA GLY A 84 6.44 -14.16 -17.60
C GLY A 84 6.76 -15.56 -18.13
N VAL A 85 5.73 -16.41 -18.18
CA VAL A 85 5.86 -17.84 -18.56
C VAL A 85 6.51 -18.01 -19.93
N ASP A 86 6.08 -17.22 -20.90
CA ASP A 86 6.60 -17.24 -22.28
C ASP A 86 7.62 -16.11 -22.56
N SER A 87 8.19 -15.52 -21.50
CA SER A 87 9.17 -14.44 -21.60
C SER A 87 10.58 -14.94 -21.30
N PRO A 88 11.63 -14.32 -21.87
CA PRO A 88 13.01 -14.65 -21.54
C PRO A 88 13.28 -14.51 -20.04
N PHE A 89 14.18 -15.35 -19.53
CA PHE A 89 14.65 -15.26 -18.15
C PHE A 89 15.18 -13.85 -17.83
N CYS A 90 14.72 -13.26 -16.72
CA CYS A 90 15.26 -12.01 -16.18
C CYS A 90 16.22 -12.29 -15.03
N LYS A 91 17.33 -11.56 -15.00
CA LYS A 91 18.27 -11.63 -13.86
C LYS A 91 17.68 -10.85 -12.68
N ARG A 92 17.83 -11.38 -11.45
CA ARG A 92 17.43 -10.64 -10.23
C ARG A 92 18.03 -9.23 -10.21
N GLY A 93 17.22 -8.23 -9.88
CA GLY A 93 17.60 -6.82 -9.88
C GLY A 93 17.52 -6.13 -11.24
N GLN A 94 17.23 -6.86 -12.32
CA GLN A 94 16.93 -6.26 -13.61
C GLN A 94 15.58 -5.52 -13.53
N PRO A 95 15.51 -4.22 -13.89
CA PRO A 95 14.26 -3.46 -13.87
C PRO A 95 13.21 -4.07 -14.81
N VAL A 96 11.97 -4.15 -14.33
CA VAL A 96 10.80 -4.52 -15.13
C VAL A 96 10.29 -3.27 -15.84
N LYS A 97 10.13 -3.33 -17.16
CA LYS A 97 9.68 -2.20 -17.97
C LYS A 97 8.17 -2.24 -18.16
N CYS A 98 7.58 -1.08 -18.44
CA CYS A 98 6.18 -1.00 -18.85
C CYS A 98 5.95 -1.84 -20.11
N GLY A 99 4.96 -2.72 -20.07
CA GLY A 99 4.64 -3.64 -21.15
C GLY A 99 5.30 -5.02 -21.06
N ASP A 100 6.24 -5.23 -20.13
CA ASP A 100 6.79 -6.56 -19.87
C ASP A 100 5.71 -7.49 -19.27
N SER A 101 5.77 -8.76 -19.61
CA SER A 101 4.96 -9.81 -18.97
C SER A 101 5.68 -10.37 -17.75
N VAL A 102 4.99 -10.43 -16.61
CA VAL A 102 5.49 -10.94 -15.33
C VAL A 102 4.53 -11.96 -14.73
N ARG A 103 5.02 -12.74 -13.78
CA ARG A 103 4.22 -13.68 -12.97
C ARG A 103 4.58 -13.60 -11.50
#